data_AF-A0A091ETP8-F1
#
_entry.id   AF-A0A091ETP8-F1
#
_cell.length_a   1.000
_cell.length_b   1.000
_cell.length_c   1.000
_cell.angle_alpha   90.00
_cell.angle_beta   90.00
_cell.angle_gamma   90.00
#
_symmetry.space_group_name_H-M   'P 1'
#
loop_
_entity.id
_entity.type
_entity.pdbx_description
1 polymer ?
#
loop_
_entity_poly.entity_id
_entity_poly.type
_entity_poly.pdbx_seq_one_letter_code
_entity_poly.pdbx_strand_id
1 'polypeptide(L)'
;LSLGELQQWKNSIRKYREIPEKVAMWVEMAIKAQNPDWGDLNVMLDELLDNTEKDMVNKAAISAIETQIAAGNLQKLVNDIYPLAIPGWDPNVPEQMEKLKRYQKWVVVGLKCAIPKAVNWAKLYEIKQNPNEIPTEFLN
;
A
#
# COMPACT_ATOMS: atom_id res chain seq x y z
N LEU A 1 -0.42 1.11 -20.75
CA LEU A 1 -0.36 2.59 -20.63
C LEU A 1 0.45 3.12 -21.80
N SER A 2 -0.15 3.99 -22.61
CA SER A 2 0.55 4.70 -23.68
C SER A 2 1.27 5.93 -23.12
N LEU A 3 2.27 6.43 -23.85
CA LEU A 3 2.99 7.66 -23.51
C LEU A 3 2.05 8.88 -23.37
N GLY A 4 0.95 8.90 -24.13
CA GLY A 4 -0.06 9.94 -24.07
C GLY A 4 -0.85 9.95 -22.76
N GLU A 5 -1.12 8.77 -22.19
CA GLU A 5 -1.78 8.64 -20.89
C GLU A 5 -0.87 9.13 -19.74
N LEU A 6 0.44 8.91 -19.85
CA LEU A 6 1.44 9.41 -18.89
C LEU A 6 1.60 10.94 -18.94
N GLN A 7 1.55 11.53 -20.13
CA GLN A 7 1.66 12.99 -20.32
C GLN A 7 0.39 13.73 -19.84
N GLN A 8 -0.81 13.23 -20.18
CA GLN A 8 -2.05 13.77 -19.63
C GLN A 8 -2.09 13.63 -18.09
N TRP A 9 -1.54 12.55 -17.57
CA TRP A 9 -1.46 12.29 -16.14
C TRP A 9 -0.56 13.28 -15.38
N LYS A 10 0.62 13.61 -15.91
CA LYS A 10 1.50 14.63 -15.32
C LYS A 10 0.79 15.98 -15.18
N ASN A 11 -0.10 16.29 -16.11
CA ASN A 11 -0.92 17.51 -16.10
C ASN A 11 -2.20 17.40 -15.25
N SER A 12 -2.57 16.18 -14.82
CA SER A 12 -3.82 15.86 -14.11
C SER A 12 -3.60 15.44 -12.67
N ILE A 13 -2.41 15.64 -12.08
CA ILE A 13 -2.12 15.34 -10.67
C ILE A 13 -3.02 16.22 -9.78
N ARG A 14 -4.26 15.76 -9.63
CA ARG A 14 -5.10 15.98 -8.47
C ARG A 14 -4.48 15.17 -7.34
N LYS A 15 -4.49 15.74 -6.13
CA LYS A 15 -3.83 15.21 -4.93
C LYS A 15 -4.12 13.71 -4.78
N TYR A 16 -3.11 12.91 -4.45
CA TYR A 16 -3.21 11.45 -4.33
C TYR A 16 -4.44 11.00 -3.53
N ARG A 17 -4.80 11.77 -2.49
CA ARG A 17 -6.03 11.62 -1.69
C ARG A 17 -7.33 11.47 -2.48
N GLU A 18 -7.44 12.07 -3.66
CA GLU A 18 -8.67 12.01 -4.47
C GLU A 18 -8.81 10.68 -5.22
N ILE A 19 -7.69 10.03 -5.56
CA ILE A 19 -7.65 8.83 -6.42
C ILE A 19 -6.60 7.79 -5.97
N PRO A 20 -6.55 7.39 -4.68
CA PRO A 20 -5.47 6.56 -4.14
C PRO A 20 -5.37 5.18 -4.81
N GLU A 21 -6.51 4.57 -5.16
CA GLU A 21 -6.54 3.28 -5.85
C GLU A 21 -5.91 3.35 -7.25
N LYS A 22 -6.16 4.45 -7.97
CA LYS A 22 -5.64 4.65 -9.32
C LYS A 22 -4.13 4.87 -9.28
N VAL A 23 -3.64 5.64 -8.30
CA VAL A 23 -2.20 5.84 -8.05
C VAL A 23 -1.52 4.52 -7.71
N ALA A 24 -2.09 3.72 -6.82
CA ALA A 24 -1.55 2.40 -6.50
C ALA A 24 -1.47 1.48 -7.73
N MET A 25 -2.51 1.46 -8.57
CA MET A 25 -2.55 0.69 -9.81
C MET A 25 -1.46 1.14 -10.79
N TRP A 26 -1.21 2.44 -10.91
CA TRP A 26 -0.17 2.98 -11.78
C TRP A 26 1.23 2.60 -11.31
N VAL A 27 1.50 2.77 -10.01
CA VAL A 27 2.77 2.35 -9.41
C VAL A 27 2.99 0.85 -9.62
N GLU A 28 1.94 0.03 -9.43
CA GLU A 28 2.01 -1.41 -9.68
C GLU A 28 2.33 -1.75 -11.16
N MET A 29 1.77 -1.00 -12.12
CA MET A 29 2.10 -1.17 -13.54
C MET A 29 3.54 -0.71 -13.86
N ALA A 30 3.99 0.40 -13.30
CA ALA A 30 5.36 0.89 -13.47
C ALA A 30 6.37 -0.13 -12.92
N ILE A 31 6.07 -0.72 -11.75
CA ILE A 31 6.87 -1.80 -11.16
C ILE A 31 6.99 -3.00 -12.10
N LYS A 32 5.87 -3.44 -12.71
CA LYS A 32 5.87 -4.57 -13.65
C LYS A 32 6.63 -4.27 -14.94
N ALA A 33 6.53 -3.04 -15.45
CA ALA A 33 7.12 -2.66 -16.72
C ALA A 33 8.63 -2.39 -16.63
N GLN A 34 9.08 -1.77 -15.54
CA GLN A 34 10.44 -1.21 -15.45
C GLN A 34 11.28 -1.84 -14.34
N ASN A 35 10.67 -2.56 -13.40
CA ASN A 35 11.35 -3.11 -12.23
C ASN A 35 12.26 -2.09 -11.49
N PRO A 36 11.72 -0.93 -11.10
CA PRO A 36 12.47 0.16 -10.49
C PRO A 36 13.16 -0.30 -9.20
N ASP A 37 14.35 0.21 -8.93
CA ASP A 37 15.02 -0.05 -7.66
C ASP A 37 14.42 0.77 -6.50
N TRP A 38 15.05 0.73 -5.33
CA TRP A 38 14.58 1.47 -4.16
C TRP A 38 14.61 3.00 -4.40
N GLY A 39 15.63 3.51 -5.08
CA GLY A 39 15.81 4.92 -5.37
C GLY A 39 14.79 5.42 -6.39
N ASP A 40 14.62 4.68 -7.48
CA ASP A 40 13.62 4.96 -8.52
C ASP A 40 12.21 5.04 -7.94
N LEU A 41 11.85 4.11 -7.05
CA LEU A 41 10.57 4.13 -6.36
C LEU A 41 10.41 5.34 -5.45
N ASN A 42 11.46 5.74 -4.73
CA ASN A 42 11.39 6.92 -3.85
C ASN A 42 11.17 8.20 -4.65
N VAL A 43 11.89 8.38 -5.76
CA VAL A 43 11.70 9.52 -6.67
C VAL A 43 10.27 9.53 -7.23
N MET A 44 9.77 8.37 -7.66
CA MET A 44 8.40 8.27 -8.17
C MET A 44 7.36 8.62 -7.09
N LEU A 45 7.56 8.20 -5.84
CA LEU A 45 6.69 8.57 -4.73
C LEU A 45 6.77 10.05 -4.39
N ASP A 46 7.95 10.68 -4.48
CA ASP A 46 8.14 12.12 -4.23
C ASP A 46 7.49 12.99 -5.30
N GLU A 47 7.42 12.53 -6.56
CA GLU A 47 6.68 13.21 -7.63
C GLU A 47 5.16 13.05 -7.45
N LEU A 48 4.72 11.94 -6.84
CA LEU A 48 3.32 11.56 -6.73
C LEU A 48 2.60 12.07 -5.49
N LEU A 49 3.34 12.20 -4.39
CA LEU A 49 2.80 12.39 -3.05
C LEU A 49 3.43 13.61 -2.42
N ASP A 50 2.64 14.39 -1.70
CA ASP A 50 3.24 15.33 -0.75
C ASP A 50 3.88 14.58 0.45
N ASN A 51 4.70 15.28 1.24
CA ASN A 51 5.38 14.67 2.39
C ASN A 51 4.42 14.01 3.40
N THR A 52 3.20 14.56 3.55
CA THR A 52 2.19 13.99 4.46
C THR A 52 1.61 12.71 3.88
N GLU A 53 1.28 12.71 2.59
CA GLU A 53 0.78 11.54 1.87
C GLU A 53 1.83 10.42 1.84
N LYS A 54 3.11 10.74 1.61
CA LYS A 54 4.22 9.78 1.66
C LYS A 54 4.39 9.18 3.05
N ASP A 55 4.31 9.98 4.11
CA ASP A 55 4.35 9.51 5.50
C ASP A 55 3.17 8.57 5.81
N MET A 56 1.96 8.91 5.37
CA MET A 56 0.79 8.04 5.52
C MET A 56 0.96 6.69 4.81
N VAL A 57 1.51 6.71 3.59
CA VAL A 57 1.82 5.48 2.81
C VAL A 57 2.83 4.59 3.53
N ASN A 58 3.90 5.19 4.04
CA ASN A 58 4.92 4.46 4.81
C ASN A 58 4.34 3.84 6.09
N LYS A 59 3.55 4.61 6.86
CA LYS A 59 2.89 4.12 8.07
C LYS A 59 1.91 2.98 7.77
N ALA A 60 1.15 3.08 6.69
CA ALA A 60 0.21 2.04 6.28
C ALA A 60 0.94 0.76 5.86
N ALA A 61 2.05 0.87 5.12
CA ALA A 61 2.88 -0.28 4.77
C ALA A 61 3.47 -0.95 6.02
N ILE A 62 4.05 -0.18 6.93
CA ILE A 62 4.64 -0.65 8.19
C ILE A 62 3.59 -1.37 9.04
N SER A 63 2.43 -0.74 9.26
CA SER A 63 1.34 -1.33 10.06
C SER A 63 0.83 -2.65 9.47
N ALA A 64 0.73 -2.74 8.14
CA ALA A 64 0.35 -3.96 7.47
C ALA A 64 1.42 -5.06 7.61
N ILE A 65 2.71 -4.71 7.58
CA ILE A 65 3.83 -5.64 7.85
C ILE A 65 3.77 -6.15 9.29
N GLU A 66 3.63 -5.25 10.26
CA GLU A 66 3.54 -5.59 11.69
C GLU A 66 2.36 -6.54 11.96
N THR A 67 1.21 -6.32 11.31
CA THR A 67 0.06 -7.22 11.38
C THR A 67 0.41 -8.63 10.87
N GLN A 68 1.17 -8.74 9.78
CA GLN A 68 1.61 -10.04 9.26
C GLN A 68 2.67 -10.70 10.16
N ILE A 69 3.54 -9.93 10.82
CA ILE A 69 4.49 -10.43 11.80
C ILE A 69 3.75 -10.99 13.02
N ALA A 70 2.79 -10.23 13.56
CA ALA A 70 1.96 -10.66 14.70
C ALA A 70 1.14 -11.92 14.40
N ALA A 71 0.71 -12.10 13.14
CA ALA A 71 0.04 -13.30 12.67
C ALA A 71 0.98 -14.50 12.41
N GLY A 72 2.29 -14.33 12.54
CA GLY A 72 3.29 -15.37 12.28
C GLY A 72 3.59 -15.62 10.79
N ASN A 73 3.02 -14.84 9.89
CA ASN A 73 3.21 -14.97 8.43
C ASN A 73 4.55 -14.41 7.96
N LEU A 74 5.13 -13.47 8.71
CA LEU A 74 6.46 -12.91 8.47
C LEU A 74 7.32 -13.07 9.71
N GLN A 75 8.58 -13.45 9.51
CA GLN A 75 9.56 -13.69 10.59
C GLN A 75 10.77 -12.74 10.55
N LYS A 76 10.69 -11.67 9.74
CA LYS A 76 11.77 -10.67 9.61
C LYS A 76 11.37 -9.35 10.26
N LEU A 77 12.35 -8.50 10.58
CA LEU A 77 12.09 -7.16 11.10
C LEU A 77 11.46 -6.28 10.01
N VAL A 78 10.64 -5.31 10.41
CA VAL A 78 10.02 -4.34 9.49
C VAL A 78 11.08 -3.66 8.63
N ASN A 79 12.21 -3.23 9.22
CA ASN A 79 13.27 -2.53 8.49
C ASN A 79 13.97 -3.41 7.43
N ASP A 80 14.00 -4.73 7.61
CA ASP A 80 14.55 -5.66 6.60
C ASP A 80 13.62 -5.85 5.40
N ILE A 81 12.33 -5.54 5.58
CA ILE A 81 11.26 -5.73 4.61
C ILE A 81 10.94 -4.41 3.90
N TYR A 82 10.89 -3.32 4.66
CA TYR A 82 10.50 -1.99 4.24
C TYR A 82 11.41 -0.91 4.85
N PRO A 83 12.66 -0.82 4.37
CA PRO A 83 13.60 0.19 4.83
C PRO A 83 13.18 1.59 4.34
N LEU A 84 13.21 2.56 5.26
CA LEU A 84 12.97 3.99 4.96
C LEU A 84 14.25 4.73 4.55
N ALA A 85 15.41 4.16 4.84
CA ALA A 85 16.72 4.64 4.38
C ALA A 85 17.26 3.75 3.26
N ILE A 86 18.21 4.29 2.49
CA ILE A 86 18.85 3.57 1.37
C ILE A 86 19.42 2.23 1.87
N PRO A 87 18.94 1.08 1.36
CA PRO A 87 19.31 -0.23 1.89
C PRO A 87 20.55 -0.85 1.22
N GLY A 88 21.11 -0.21 0.18
CA GLY A 88 22.29 -0.71 -0.54
C GLY A 88 22.05 -2.00 -1.32
N TRP A 89 20.80 -2.30 -1.69
CA TRP A 89 20.48 -3.49 -2.48
C TRP A 89 20.95 -3.36 -3.93
N ASP A 90 21.69 -4.35 -4.40
CA ASP A 90 22.11 -4.53 -5.79
C ASP A 90 21.07 -5.39 -6.54
N PRO A 91 20.36 -4.83 -7.53
CA PRO A 91 19.40 -5.56 -8.34
C PRO A 91 19.98 -6.76 -9.09
N ASN A 92 21.30 -6.83 -9.29
CA ASN A 92 21.96 -7.93 -9.99
C ASN A 92 22.20 -9.14 -9.08
N VAL A 93 22.06 -8.99 -7.76
CA VAL A 93 22.19 -10.08 -6.79
C VAL A 93 20.82 -10.71 -6.54
N PRO A 94 20.60 -12.00 -6.84
CA PRO A 94 19.27 -12.63 -6.74
C PRO A 94 18.59 -12.47 -5.38
N GLU A 95 19.32 -12.68 -4.27
CA GLU A 95 18.77 -12.53 -2.92
C GLU A 95 18.37 -11.09 -2.59
N GLN A 96 19.07 -10.10 -3.15
CA GLN A 96 18.79 -8.68 -2.94
C GLN A 96 17.65 -8.21 -3.86
N MET A 97 17.56 -8.76 -5.06
CA MET A 97 16.38 -8.62 -5.93
C MET A 97 15.11 -9.14 -5.25
N GLU A 98 15.16 -10.26 -4.52
CA GLU A 98 14.00 -10.73 -3.75
C GLU A 98 13.58 -9.74 -2.65
N LYS A 99 14.54 -9.07 -1.99
CA LYS A 99 14.25 -8.00 -1.04
C LYS A 99 13.60 -6.81 -1.74
N LEU A 100 14.12 -6.41 -2.89
CA LEU A 100 13.56 -5.34 -3.72
C LEU A 100 12.12 -5.65 -4.16
N LYS A 101 11.85 -6.87 -4.63
CA LYS A 101 10.49 -7.31 -5.00
C LYS A 101 9.52 -7.24 -3.82
N ARG A 102 9.99 -7.60 -2.62
CA ARG A 102 9.20 -7.50 -1.39
C ARG A 102 8.91 -6.04 -1.04
N TYR A 103 9.91 -5.17 -1.13
CA TYR A 103 9.75 -3.74 -0.91
C TYR A 103 8.73 -3.12 -1.88
N GLN A 104 8.89 -3.38 -3.19
CA GLN A 104 7.96 -2.96 -4.24
C GLN A 104 6.51 -3.36 -3.91
N LYS A 105 6.29 -4.61 -3.44
CA LYS A 105 4.97 -5.09 -3.03
C LYS A 105 4.40 -4.28 -1.86
N TRP A 106 5.21 -3.98 -0.84
CA TRP A 106 4.76 -3.23 0.34
C TRP A 106 4.51 -1.75 0.06
N VAL A 107 5.23 -1.14 -0.88
CA VAL A 107 4.90 0.22 -1.38
C VAL A 107 3.48 0.25 -1.94
N VAL A 108 3.11 -0.73 -2.77
CA VAL A 108 1.77 -0.83 -3.35
C VAL A 108 0.70 -1.07 -2.27
N VAL A 109 0.99 -1.88 -1.25
CA VAL A 109 0.10 -2.06 -0.10
C VAL A 109 -0.10 -0.75 0.66
N GLY A 110 0.99 -0.04 0.95
CA GLY A 110 0.94 1.29 1.57
C GLY A 110 0.04 2.24 0.80
N LEU A 111 0.23 2.35 -0.52
CA LEU A 111 -0.59 3.20 -1.40
C LEU A 111 -2.08 2.83 -1.39
N LYS A 112 -2.43 1.54 -1.22
CA LYS A 112 -3.82 1.06 -1.15
C LYS A 112 -4.46 1.27 0.22
N CYS A 113 -3.66 1.38 1.27
CA CYS A 113 -4.12 1.41 2.66
C CYS A 113 -3.96 2.77 3.36
N ALA A 114 -3.17 3.69 2.81
CA ALA A 114 -2.86 4.98 3.47
C ALA A 114 -4.08 5.89 3.62
N ILE A 115 -4.93 5.94 2.61
CA ILE A 115 -6.18 6.68 2.66
C ILE A 115 -7.28 5.70 3.06
N PRO A 116 -7.89 5.84 4.25
CA PRO A 116 -9.04 5.04 4.61
C PRO A 116 -10.08 5.27 3.52
N LYS A 117 -10.46 4.22 2.78
CA LYS A 117 -11.68 4.28 1.97
C LYS A 117 -12.75 4.72 2.93
N ALA A 118 -13.40 5.87 2.66
CA ALA A 118 -14.42 6.45 3.53
C ALA A 118 -15.22 5.29 4.12
N VAL A 119 -15.07 5.08 5.43
CA VAL A 119 -15.62 3.92 6.11
C VAL A 119 -17.09 3.91 5.76
N ASN A 120 -17.51 2.97 4.92
CA ASN A 120 -18.91 2.79 4.63
C ASN A 120 -19.50 2.14 5.87
N TRP A 121 -19.82 2.98 6.87
CA TRP A 121 -20.36 2.56 8.15
C TRP A 121 -21.61 1.70 7.97
N ALA A 122 -22.39 1.91 6.91
CA ALA A 122 -23.54 1.06 6.58
C ALA A 122 -23.13 -0.40 6.36
N LYS A 123 -21.99 -0.65 5.70
CA LYS A 123 -21.47 -2.01 5.45
C LYS A 123 -20.88 -2.67 6.70
N LEU A 124 -20.45 -1.87 7.68
CA LEU A 124 -19.94 -2.37 8.97
C LEU A 124 -21.08 -2.84 9.90
N TYR A 125 -22.26 -2.23 9.81
CA TYR A 125 -23.46 -2.66 10.54
C TYR A 125 -24.19 -3.83 9.87
N GLU A 126 -24.11 -3.98 8.54
CA GLU A 126 -24.67 -5.15 7.83
C GLU A 126 -23.97 -6.47 8.19
N ILE A 127 -22.67 -6.43 8.52
CA ILE A 127 -21.89 -7.65 8.85
C ILE A 127 -22.15 -8.14 10.28
N LYS A 128 -22.81 -7.35 11.15
CA LYS A 128 -23.14 -7.75 12.53
C LYS A 128 -24.56 -8.29 12.73
N GLN A 129 -25.45 -8.22 11.74
CA GLN A 129 -26.77 -8.86 11.83
C GLN A 129 -26.83 -10.10 10.94
N ASN A 130 -26.26 -11.19 11.46
CA ASN A 130 -26.93 -12.50 11.61
C ASN A 130 -25.87 -13.57 11.88
N PRO A 131 -26.06 -14.36 12.95
CA PRO A 131 -26.85 -15.57 12.74
C PRO A 131 -27.74 -15.92 13.94
N ASN A 132 -29.04 -16.12 13.72
CA ASN A 132 -29.90 -16.91 14.63
C ASN A 132 -30.03 -16.45 16.10
N GLU A 133 -30.10 -15.16 16.41
CA GLU A 133 -30.66 -14.74 17.71
C GLU A 133 -32.17 -14.57 17.59
N ILE A 134 -32.90 -15.57 18.06
CA ILE A 134 -34.34 -15.48 18.35
C ILE A 134 -34.47 -14.58 19.59
N PRO A 135 -35.10 -13.40 19.51
CA PRO A 135 -35.38 -12.58 20.68
C PRO A 135 -36.77 -12.94 21.21
N THR A 136 -36.88 -14.01 22.01
CA THR A 136 -38.04 -14.32 22.87
C THR A 136 -37.57 -15.44 23.80
N GLU A 137 -37.49 -15.34 25.12
CA GLU A 137 -38.42 -14.77 26.09
C GLU A 137 -37.64 -14.25 27.32
N PHE A 138 -37.86 -12.99 27.72
CA PHE A 138 -37.85 -12.65 29.15
C PHE A 138 -39.29 -12.79 29.62
N LEU A 139 -39.60 -13.89 30.31
CA LEU A 139 -40.84 -14.00 31.09
C LEU A 139 -40.51 -13.69 32.56
N ASN A 140 -41.37 -12.86 33.14
CA ASN A 140 -41.59 -12.71 34.57
C ASN A 140 -41.99 -14.05 35.20
#